data_AF-A0A224XBW8-F1
#
_entry.id   AF-A0A224XBW8-F1
#
_cell.length_a   1.000
_cell.length_b   1.000
_cell.length_c   1.000
_cell.angle_alpha   90.00
_cell.angle_beta   90.00
_cell.angle_gamma   90.00
#
_symmetry.space_group_name_H-M   'P 1'
#
loop_
_entity.id
_entity.type
_entity.pdbx_description
1 polymer ?
#
loop_
_entity_poly.entity_id
_entity_poly.type
_entity_poly.pdbx_seq_one_letter_code
_entity_poly.pdbx_strand_id
1 'polypeptide(L)'
;AEVFKEIANEHFKKQHYNEALEFYSKAIECNPKNAVFFANRSFAYLKLESYGGALEDATKAIDLDRLYIKGYYRRAAAYMALGKYKLALRDYEAVVKACPNSQDAKLNRNECQKLITRLAFEKAIADDNRKSLEETIDYESIAVEDDYKGPAIVGGKITEEFMYQLIDTYKTEGKLHRKYAYKILFDVKKLFMKMPSLVDVVIEDDEKFTVCGDIHGQFYDLMNIFQLNGFPSPTNPYLFNGDFVDRGSFSVECIFTLFAFKLLYPDKFFMSRGNHESQTMNQMYGFEGEVKAKYSGPMVEVFTEVYNLLPLAHCLNKRVLVMHGGLFSKDGVTLDNIRSIERNQQPPEEGLMCDLLWSDPQPAEGRSPSKRGVGIQFGPDVTKAFLKDNNLDYIIRSHEVKPDGYEEGHDGKCITVFSAPNYCDTMGNKGAFITLNGKTLKPEYTTYEAVPHPNVKPMAYANSLFNLLSF
;
A
#
# COMPACT_ATOMS: atom_id res chain seq x y z
N ALA A 1 -36.28 6.54 3.28
CA ALA A 1 -35.19 6.92 2.35
C ALA A 1 -34.40 8.12 2.88
N GLU A 2 -34.95 9.34 2.88
CA GLU A 2 -34.21 10.56 3.28
C GLU A 2 -33.65 10.53 4.71
N VAL A 3 -34.38 9.95 5.67
CA VAL A 3 -33.88 9.78 7.06
C VAL A 3 -32.59 8.95 7.09
N PHE A 4 -32.53 7.83 6.36
CA PHE A 4 -31.33 7.01 6.28
C PHE A 4 -30.17 7.75 5.59
N LYS A 5 -30.45 8.56 4.57
CA LYS A 5 -29.44 9.42 3.94
C LYS A 5 -28.86 10.43 4.93
N GLU A 6 -29.68 11.07 5.77
CA GLU A 6 -29.16 12.01 6.78
C GLU A 6 -28.34 11.31 7.87
N ILE A 7 -28.77 10.14 8.33
CA ILE A 7 -27.96 9.32 9.25
C ILE A 7 -26.61 8.96 8.61
N ALA A 8 -26.62 8.51 7.36
CA ALA A 8 -25.41 8.20 6.60
C ALA A 8 -24.49 9.43 6.45
N ASN A 9 -25.07 10.62 6.17
CA ASN A 9 -24.31 11.87 6.09
C ASN A 9 -23.63 12.21 7.43
N GLU A 10 -24.30 11.99 8.56
CA GLU A 10 -23.72 12.24 9.89
C GLU A 10 -22.57 11.28 10.20
N HIS A 11 -22.72 9.98 9.88
CA HIS A 11 -21.62 9.02 9.96
C HIS A 11 -20.46 9.42 9.05
N PHE A 12 -20.75 9.82 7.81
CA PHE A 12 -19.74 10.26 6.85
C PHE A 12 -18.95 11.49 7.36
N LYS A 13 -19.63 12.49 7.93
CA LYS A 13 -18.98 13.67 8.53
C LYS A 13 -18.06 13.32 9.70
N LYS A 14 -18.44 12.28 10.46
CA LYS A 14 -17.62 11.71 11.55
C LYS A 14 -16.55 10.75 11.04
N GLN A 15 -16.42 10.56 9.73
CA GLN A 15 -15.49 9.64 9.09
C GLN A 15 -15.77 8.15 9.40
N HIS A 16 -16.98 7.84 9.88
CA HIS A 16 -17.47 6.48 10.08
C HIS A 16 -18.01 5.94 8.74
N TYR A 17 -17.11 5.71 7.79
CA TYR A 17 -17.48 5.45 6.39
C TYR A 17 -18.19 4.11 6.19
N ASN A 18 -17.87 3.07 6.98
CA ASN A 18 -18.52 1.76 6.89
C ASN A 18 -20.00 1.84 7.29
N GLU A 19 -20.29 2.53 8.39
CA GLU A 19 -21.66 2.80 8.84
C GLU A 19 -22.39 3.71 7.85
N ALA A 20 -21.70 4.70 7.28
CA ALA A 20 -22.26 5.53 6.22
C ALA A 20 -22.69 4.66 5.01
N LEU A 21 -21.86 3.70 4.57
CA LEU A 21 -22.22 2.76 3.50
C LEU A 21 -23.46 1.93 3.82
N GLU A 22 -23.58 1.43 5.06
CA GLU A 22 -24.75 0.66 5.50
C GLU A 22 -26.03 1.48 5.39
N PHE A 23 -26.01 2.71 5.91
CA PHE A 23 -27.18 3.59 5.89
C PHE A 23 -27.50 4.13 4.49
N TYR A 24 -26.50 4.42 3.65
CA TYR A 24 -26.76 4.73 2.25
C TYR A 24 -27.38 3.55 1.50
N SER A 25 -26.97 2.31 1.80
CA SER A 25 -27.56 1.11 1.20
C SER A 25 -29.02 0.95 1.61
N LYS A 26 -29.36 1.15 2.89
CA LYS A 26 -30.76 1.21 3.37
C LYS A 26 -31.57 2.33 2.69
N ALA A 27 -30.94 3.48 2.44
CA ALA A 27 -31.60 4.58 1.71
C ALA A 27 -31.93 4.19 0.26
N ILE A 28 -31.00 3.50 -0.42
CA ILE A 28 -31.16 3.00 -1.80
C ILE A 28 -32.22 1.90 -1.87
N GLU A 29 -32.24 0.96 -0.92
CA GLU A 29 -33.29 -0.07 -0.83
C GLU A 29 -34.68 0.57 -0.72
N CYS A 30 -34.81 1.64 0.06
CA CYS A 30 -36.08 2.38 0.20
C CYS A 30 -36.47 3.17 -1.06
N ASN A 31 -35.51 3.72 -1.80
CA ASN A 31 -35.77 4.48 -3.02
C ASN A 31 -34.57 4.38 -3.99
N PRO A 32 -34.57 3.39 -4.90
CA PRO A 32 -33.44 3.09 -5.77
C PRO A 32 -33.36 4.00 -7.01
N LYS A 33 -34.21 5.04 -7.10
CA LYS A 33 -34.24 5.97 -8.24
C LYS A 33 -33.59 7.32 -7.95
N ASN A 34 -33.07 7.52 -6.73
CA ASN A 34 -32.43 8.78 -6.35
C ASN A 34 -30.92 8.74 -6.62
N ALA A 35 -30.46 9.50 -7.62
CA ALA A 35 -29.05 9.61 -8.00
C ALA A 35 -28.13 10.09 -6.85
N VAL A 36 -28.66 10.90 -5.92
CA VAL A 36 -27.89 11.44 -4.80
C VAL A 36 -27.39 10.33 -3.88
N PHE A 37 -28.20 9.29 -3.65
CA PHE A 37 -27.83 8.21 -2.72
C PHE A 37 -26.65 7.41 -3.27
N PHE A 38 -26.70 7.05 -4.55
CA PHE A 38 -25.60 6.36 -5.22
C PHE A 38 -24.33 7.21 -5.25
N ALA A 39 -24.41 8.50 -5.58
CA ALA A 39 -23.22 9.34 -5.59
C ALA A 39 -22.60 9.56 -4.20
N ASN A 40 -23.42 9.65 -3.16
CA ASN A 40 -22.92 9.77 -1.79
C ASN A 40 -22.31 8.44 -1.31
N ARG A 41 -22.91 7.29 -1.65
CA ARG A 41 -22.34 5.97 -1.36
C ARG A 41 -21.05 5.72 -2.14
N SER A 42 -21.00 6.13 -3.41
CA SER A 42 -19.77 6.19 -4.21
C SER A 42 -18.69 7.02 -3.51
N PHE A 43 -19.06 8.13 -2.87
CA PHE A 43 -18.10 8.93 -2.13
C PHE A 43 -17.54 8.20 -0.91
N ALA A 44 -18.40 7.49 -0.16
CA ALA A 44 -17.96 6.64 0.94
C ALA A 44 -17.05 5.51 0.44
N TYR A 45 -17.37 4.88 -0.70
CA TYR A 45 -16.48 3.91 -1.35
C TYR A 45 -15.12 4.50 -1.74
N LEU A 46 -15.06 5.74 -2.25
CA LEU A 46 -13.78 6.42 -2.52
C LEU A 46 -12.94 6.61 -1.26
N LYS A 47 -13.58 6.94 -0.12
CA LYS A 47 -12.91 7.09 1.18
C LYS A 47 -12.42 5.77 1.76
N LEU A 48 -13.06 4.66 1.39
CA LEU A 48 -12.69 3.29 1.75
C LEU A 48 -11.91 2.57 0.63
N GLU A 49 -11.47 3.29 -0.39
CA GLU A 49 -10.63 2.76 -1.48
C GLU A 49 -11.27 1.61 -2.28
N SER A 50 -12.58 1.49 -2.16
CA SER A 50 -13.41 0.58 -2.94
C SER A 50 -13.71 1.24 -4.29
N TYR A 51 -12.67 1.51 -5.09
CA TYR A 51 -12.80 2.29 -6.34
C TYR A 51 -13.71 1.63 -7.38
N GLY A 52 -13.78 0.30 -7.41
CA GLY A 52 -14.71 -0.45 -8.24
C GLY A 52 -16.17 -0.19 -7.83
N GLY A 53 -16.47 -0.31 -6.54
CA GLY A 53 -17.80 0.02 -6.00
C GLY A 53 -18.16 1.50 -6.18
N ALA A 54 -17.18 2.40 -6.01
CA ALA A 54 -17.34 3.82 -6.29
C ALA A 54 -17.68 4.08 -7.75
N LEU A 55 -17.02 3.37 -8.69
CA LEU A 55 -17.25 3.50 -10.12
C LEU A 55 -18.65 3.01 -10.51
N GLU A 56 -19.08 1.87 -9.97
CA GLU A 56 -20.41 1.30 -10.22
C GLU A 56 -21.51 2.26 -9.75
N ASP A 57 -21.44 2.72 -8.51
CA ASP A 57 -22.41 3.65 -7.95
C ASP A 57 -22.40 5.02 -8.65
N ALA A 58 -21.23 5.56 -8.98
CA ALA A 58 -21.15 6.83 -9.70
C ALA A 58 -21.74 6.70 -11.11
N THR A 59 -21.53 5.57 -11.78
CA THR A 59 -22.16 5.27 -13.07
C THR A 59 -23.67 5.18 -12.92
N LYS A 60 -24.15 4.47 -11.90
CA LYS A 60 -25.59 4.36 -11.61
C LYS A 60 -26.23 5.71 -11.32
N ALA A 61 -25.55 6.58 -10.59
CA ALA A 61 -26.02 7.95 -10.34
C ALA A 61 -26.20 8.75 -11.65
N ILE A 62 -25.25 8.65 -12.57
CA ILE A 62 -25.31 9.32 -13.89
C ILE A 62 -26.41 8.72 -14.77
N ASP A 63 -26.62 7.40 -14.71
CA ASP A 63 -27.69 6.74 -15.46
C ASP A 63 -29.08 7.15 -14.98
N LEU A 64 -29.24 7.38 -13.67
CA LEU A 64 -30.47 7.87 -13.06
C LEU A 64 -30.71 9.36 -13.36
N ASP A 65 -29.67 10.18 -13.30
CA ASP A 65 -29.73 11.61 -13.61
C ASP A 65 -28.45 12.07 -14.33
N ARG A 66 -28.56 12.25 -15.65
CA ARG A 66 -27.45 12.67 -16.51
C ARG A 66 -27.01 14.12 -16.27
N LEU A 67 -27.82 14.93 -15.61
CA LEU A 67 -27.51 16.32 -15.25
C LEU A 67 -26.85 16.41 -13.86
N TYR A 68 -26.79 15.30 -13.11
CA TYR A 68 -26.22 15.30 -11.76
C TYR A 68 -24.69 15.31 -11.79
N ILE A 69 -24.12 16.51 -11.76
CA ILE A 69 -22.68 16.78 -11.92
C ILE A 69 -21.80 16.05 -10.90
N LYS A 70 -22.28 15.88 -9.66
CA LYS A 70 -21.53 15.14 -8.64
C LYS A 70 -21.28 13.69 -9.04
N GLY A 71 -22.18 13.05 -9.78
CA GLY A 71 -21.95 11.70 -10.31
C GLY A 71 -20.69 11.62 -11.18
N TYR A 72 -20.50 12.59 -12.09
CA TYR A 72 -19.30 12.66 -12.93
C TYR A 72 -18.03 12.94 -12.12
N TYR A 73 -18.08 13.82 -11.12
CA TYR A 73 -16.94 14.03 -10.22
C TYR A 73 -16.53 12.76 -9.48
N ARG A 74 -17.49 12.01 -8.93
CA ARG A 74 -17.22 10.76 -8.21
C ARG A 74 -16.68 9.68 -9.15
N ARG A 75 -17.19 9.60 -10.38
CA ARG A 75 -16.69 8.64 -11.38
C ARG A 75 -15.29 9.00 -11.87
N ALA A 76 -15.03 10.28 -12.13
CA ALA A 76 -13.70 10.78 -12.48
C ALA A 76 -12.68 10.48 -11.37
N ALA A 77 -13.07 10.69 -10.11
CA ALA A 77 -12.25 10.37 -8.94
C ALA A 77 -11.88 8.88 -8.89
N ALA A 78 -12.86 7.99 -9.08
CA ALA A 78 -12.64 6.55 -9.12
C ALA A 78 -11.70 6.17 -10.28
N TYR A 79 -11.92 6.74 -11.47
CA TYR A 79 -11.02 6.51 -12.60
C TYR A 79 -9.60 7.02 -12.36
N MET A 80 -9.42 8.16 -11.70
CA MET A 80 -8.09 8.68 -11.32
C MET A 80 -7.38 7.71 -10.38
N ALA A 81 -8.07 7.22 -9.34
CA ALA A 81 -7.50 6.26 -8.40
C ALA A 81 -7.14 4.91 -9.06
N LEU A 82 -7.89 4.51 -10.08
CA LEU A 82 -7.65 3.32 -10.90
C LEU A 82 -6.60 3.50 -12.01
N GLY A 83 -5.96 4.67 -12.12
CA GLY A 83 -5.02 4.97 -13.22
C GLY A 83 -5.68 5.11 -14.60
N LYS A 84 -7.01 5.12 -14.68
CA LYS A 84 -7.81 5.23 -15.91
C LYS A 84 -7.97 6.68 -16.35
N TYR A 85 -6.86 7.41 -16.45
CA TYR A 85 -6.83 8.88 -16.59
C TYR A 85 -7.60 9.40 -17.81
N LYS A 86 -7.56 8.70 -18.95
CA LYS A 86 -8.31 9.10 -20.15
C LYS A 86 -9.83 9.07 -19.93
N LEU A 87 -10.33 8.13 -19.12
CA LEU A 87 -11.74 8.06 -18.76
C LEU A 87 -12.09 9.15 -17.73
N ALA A 88 -11.21 9.40 -16.75
CA ALA A 88 -11.37 10.50 -15.81
C ALA A 88 -11.45 11.87 -16.51
N LEU A 89 -10.57 12.11 -17.50
CA LEU A 89 -10.55 13.35 -18.27
C LEU A 89 -11.88 13.60 -18.99
N ARG A 90 -12.49 12.57 -19.59
CA ARG A 90 -13.80 12.68 -20.25
C ARG A 90 -14.89 13.14 -19.27
N ASP A 91 -14.89 12.59 -18.05
CA ASP A 91 -15.84 12.99 -17.02
C ASP A 91 -15.57 14.44 -16.54
N TYR A 92 -14.31 14.84 -16.34
CA TYR A 92 -13.98 16.23 -16.01
C TYR A 92 -14.35 17.20 -17.13
N GLU A 93 -14.18 16.83 -18.40
CA GLU A 93 -14.62 17.65 -19.53
C GLU A 93 -16.15 17.82 -19.57
N ALA A 94 -16.91 16.76 -19.25
CA ALA A 94 -18.36 16.86 -19.10
C ALA A 94 -18.77 17.82 -17.98
N VAL A 95 -18.06 17.78 -16.84
CA VAL A 95 -18.26 18.71 -15.73
C VAL A 95 -17.94 20.15 -16.14
N VAL A 96 -16.79 20.42 -16.78
CA VAL A 96 -16.43 21.78 -17.23
C VAL A 96 -17.46 22.30 -18.24
N LYS A 97 -17.96 21.44 -19.14
CA LYS A 97 -18.99 21.80 -20.11
C LYS A 97 -20.30 22.20 -19.42
N ALA A 98 -20.69 21.51 -18.36
CA ALA A 98 -21.91 21.82 -17.61
C ALA A 98 -21.76 23.01 -16.65
N CYS A 99 -20.55 23.21 -16.11
CA CYS A 99 -20.23 24.26 -15.13
C CYS A 99 -19.02 25.09 -15.58
N PRO A 100 -19.14 25.89 -16.66
CA PRO A 100 -18.00 26.57 -17.31
C PRO A 100 -17.34 27.66 -16.45
N ASN A 101 -17.99 28.11 -15.38
CA ASN A 101 -17.45 29.10 -14.45
C ASN A 101 -16.82 28.48 -13.19
N SER A 102 -16.95 27.16 -12.98
CA SER A 102 -16.33 26.49 -11.84
C SER A 102 -14.81 26.46 -12.02
N GLN A 103 -14.09 27.14 -11.12
CA GLN A 103 -12.64 27.13 -11.09
C GLN A 103 -12.11 25.73 -10.75
N ASP A 104 -12.75 25.04 -9.80
CA ASP A 104 -12.39 23.69 -9.39
C ASP A 104 -12.53 22.67 -10.54
N ALA A 105 -13.60 22.78 -11.34
CA ALA A 105 -13.78 21.93 -12.52
C ALA A 105 -12.63 22.08 -13.53
N LYS A 106 -12.24 23.33 -13.79
CA LYS A 106 -11.13 23.64 -14.71
C LYS A 106 -9.80 23.17 -14.16
N LEU A 107 -9.56 23.36 -12.87
CA LEU A 107 -8.35 22.90 -12.21
C LEU A 107 -8.21 21.38 -12.32
N ASN A 108 -9.24 20.63 -11.92
CA ASN A 108 -9.27 19.16 -12.00
C ASN A 108 -9.03 18.65 -13.42
N ARG A 109 -9.70 19.23 -14.43
CA ARG A 109 -9.48 18.88 -15.84
C ARG A 109 -8.04 19.14 -16.28
N ASN A 110 -7.49 20.31 -15.94
CA ASN A 110 -6.15 20.70 -16.36
C ASN A 110 -5.08 19.83 -15.71
N GLU A 111 -5.21 19.52 -14.42
CA GLU A 111 -4.28 18.65 -13.72
C GLU A 111 -4.36 17.20 -14.24
N CYS A 112 -5.56 16.68 -14.50
CA CYS A 112 -5.74 15.37 -15.15
C CYS A 112 -5.07 15.34 -16.54
N GLN A 113 -5.27 16.39 -17.34
CA GLN A 113 -4.64 16.51 -18.65
C GLN A 113 -3.10 16.59 -18.57
N LYS A 114 -2.56 17.35 -17.61
CA LYS A 114 -1.11 17.42 -17.39
C LYS A 114 -0.54 16.06 -17.03
N LEU A 115 -1.24 15.30 -16.17
CA LEU A 115 -0.83 13.96 -15.79
C LEU A 115 -0.81 13.01 -16.99
N ILE A 116 -1.86 13.02 -17.83
CA ILE A 116 -1.91 12.22 -19.06
C ILE A 116 -0.74 12.56 -19.99
N THR A 117 -0.47 13.85 -20.20
CA THR A 117 0.63 14.29 -21.05
C THR A 117 1.98 13.87 -20.49
N ARG A 118 2.18 14.00 -19.17
CA ARG A 118 3.39 13.56 -18.47
C ARG A 118 3.61 12.05 -18.64
N LEU A 119 2.60 11.24 -18.37
CA LEU A 119 2.67 9.78 -18.49
C LEU A 119 2.88 9.33 -19.94
N ALA A 120 2.26 10.01 -20.91
CA ALA A 120 2.49 9.73 -22.33
C ALA A 120 3.92 10.07 -22.74
N PHE A 121 4.48 11.16 -22.21
CA PHE A 121 5.87 11.53 -22.42
C PHE A 121 6.82 10.51 -21.78
N GLU A 122 6.61 10.17 -20.51
CA GLU A 122 7.38 9.14 -19.78
C GLU A 122 7.36 7.80 -20.52
N LYS A 123 6.19 7.37 -21.01
CA LYS A 123 6.07 6.14 -21.81
C LYS A 123 6.77 6.24 -23.17
N ALA A 124 6.79 7.41 -23.80
CA ALA A 124 7.45 7.61 -25.09
C ALA A 124 8.99 7.63 -24.97
N ILE A 125 9.52 8.00 -23.81
CA ILE A 125 10.97 7.98 -23.52
C ILE A 125 11.40 6.74 -22.73
N ALA A 126 10.47 5.85 -22.38
CA ALA A 126 10.77 4.59 -21.73
C ALA A 126 11.51 3.70 -22.74
N ASP A 127 12.82 3.63 -22.59
CA ASP A 127 13.69 2.72 -23.34
C ASP A 127 13.86 1.43 -22.51
N ASP A 128 13.52 0.29 -23.09
CA ASP A 128 13.72 -1.02 -22.46
C ASP A 128 15.22 -1.33 -22.24
N ASN A 129 16.12 -0.58 -22.90
CA ASN A 129 17.58 -0.66 -22.71
C ASN A 129 18.15 0.46 -21.82
N ARG A 130 17.33 1.14 -21.01
CA ARG A 130 17.82 2.19 -20.11
C ARG A 130 18.86 1.58 -19.17
N LYS A 131 20.10 2.07 -19.28
CA LYS A 131 21.16 1.77 -18.31
C LYS A 131 20.63 2.04 -16.92
N SER A 132 20.86 1.10 -16.00
CA SER A 132 20.45 1.31 -14.60
C SER A 132 21.03 2.63 -14.11
N LEU A 133 20.26 3.37 -13.31
CA LEU A 133 20.77 4.61 -12.72
C LEU A 133 22.05 4.40 -11.91
N GLU A 134 22.32 3.19 -11.42
CA GLU A 134 23.59 2.83 -10.80
C GLU A 134 24.81 3.08 -11.72
N GLU A 135 24.66 2.92 -13.04
CA GLU A 135 25.73 3.19 -14.00
C GLU A 135 25.95 4.69 -14.25
N THR A 136 25.02 5.54 -13.82
CA THR A 136 25.04 6.99 -14.06
C THR A 136 25.23 7.82 -12.80
N ILE A 137 24.87 7.29 -11.64
CA ILE A 137 24.97 7.96 -10.34
C ILE A 137 26.22 7.44 -9.63
N ASP A 138 27.30 8.22 -9.71
CA ASP A 138 28.48 8.02 -8.86
C ASP A 138 28.22 8.59 -7.47
N TYR A 139 27.61 7.77 -6.60
CA TYR A 139 27.34 8.19 -5.22
C TYR A 139 28.62 8.29 -4.37
N GLU A 140 29.73 7.67 -4.78
CA GLU A 140 30.98 7.66 -4.03
C GLU A 140 31.65 9.03 -4.06
N SER A 141 31.56 9.74 -5.19
CA SER A 141 32.06 11.12 -5.34
C SER A 141 31.20 12.19 -4.68
N ILE A 142 30.00 11.84 -4.18
CA ILE A 142 29.19 12.79 -3.41
C ILE A 142 29.96 13.14 -2.13
N ALA A 143 30.35 14.41 -1.99
CA ALA A 143 30.92 14.95 -0.76
C ALA A 143 29.85 14.99 0.34
N VAL A 144 30.27 14.68 1.57
CA VAL A 144 29.45 14.88 2.78
C VAL A 144 29.93 16.18 3.39
N GLU A 145 29.01 17.10 3.66
CA GLU A 145 29.36 18.41 4.23
C GLU A 145 29.89 18.27 5.67
N ASP A 146 30.89 19.08 6.06
CA ASP A 146 31.57 18.99 7.37
C ASP A 146 30.61 19.23 8.57
N ASP A 147 29.52 19.94 8.32
CA ASP A 147 28.47 20.25 9.29
C ASP A 147 27.42 19.14 9.42
N TYR A 148 27.42 18.13 8.54
CA TYR A 148 26.55 16.96 8.68
C TYR A 148 26.92 16.15 9.92
N LYS A 149 26.00 16.07 10.89
CA LYS A 149 26.17 15.31 12.15
C LYS A 149 25.28 14.06 12.23
N GLY A 150 24.61 13.70 11.13
CA GLY A 150 23.77 12.52 11.08
C GLY A 150 24.56 11.21 10.92
N PRO A 151 23.85 10.07 10.82
CA PRO A 151 24.46 8.75 10.66
C PRO A 151 25.33 8.67 9.41
N ALA A 152 26.45 7.97 9.52
CA ALA A 152 27.40 7.76 8.44
C ALA A 152 27.74 6.28 8.27
N ILE A 153 27.75 5.79 7.03
CA ILE A 153 28.14 4.41 6.75
C ILE A 153 29.67 4.32 6.67
N VAL A 154 30.29 3.87 7.76
CA VAL A 154 31.73 3.64 7.87
C VAL A 154 32.07 2.20 7.46
N GLY A 155 33.14 2.00 6.69
CA GLY A 155 33.57 0.64 6.28
C GLY A 155 32.63 -0.04 5.28
N GLY A 156 31.72 0.70 4.65
CA GLY A 156 30.90 0.22 3.55
C GLY A 156 29.74 -0.70 3.93
N LYS A 157 29.44 -0.89 5.22
CA LYS A 157 28.37 -1.78 5.70
C LYS A 157 27.50 -1.10 6.74
N ILE A 158 26.24 -1.51 6.81
CA ILE A 158 25.34 -1.12 7.89
C ILE A 158 25.76 -1.83 9.18
N THR A 159 25.75 -1.11 10.30
CA THR A 159 26.05 -1.61 11.65
C THR A 159 24.90 -1.31 12.59
N GLU A 160 24.85 -1.97 13.75
CA GLU A 160 23.88 -1.62 14.80
C GLU A 160 24.00 -0.16 15.25
N GLU A 161 25.24 0.35 15.38
CA GLU A 161 25.50 1.75 15.72
C GLU A 161 24.88 2.70 14.68
N PHE A 162 25.04 2.41 13.39
CA PHE A 162 24.40 3.17 12.33
C PHE A 162 22.87 3.13 12.45
N MET A 163 22.29 1.97 12.78
CA MET A 163 20.84 1.85 12.97
C MET A 163 20.34 2.72 14.12
N TYR A 164 21.03 2.73 15.27
CA TYR A 164 20.66 3.59 16.39
C TYR A 164 20.73 5.08 16.01
N GLN A 165 21.83 5.50 15.36
CA GLN A 165 21.99 6.88 14.90
C GLN A 165 20.95 7.29 13.85
N LEU A 166 20.58 6.38 12.94
CA LEU A 166 19.55 6.60 11.93
C LEU A 166 18.18 6.82 12.57
N ILE A 167 17.80 5.94 13.48
CA ILE A 167 16.52 6.02 14.19
C ILE A 167 16.44 7.31 15.02
N ASP A 168 17.49 7.65 15.76
CA ASP A 168 17.51 8.88 16.57
C ASP A 168 17.45 10.14 15.69
N THR A 169 18.14 10.13 14.55
CA THR A 169 18.05 11.20 13.55
C THR A 169 16.62 11.38 13.05
N TYR A 170 15.92 10.29 12.70
CA TYR A 170 14.54 10.37 12.22
C TYR A 170 13.53 10.74 13.31
N LYS A 171 13.70 10.25 14.54
CA LYS A 171 12.86 10.66 15.69
C LYS A 171 12.92 12.17 15.95
N THR A 172 14.05 12.80 15.63
CA THR A 172 14.30 14.24 15.78
C THR A 172 14.07 15.03 14.50
N GLU A 173 13.35 14.46 13.53
CA GLU A 173 13.03 15.09 12.23
C GLU A 173 14.27 15.46 11.38
N GLY A 174 15.42 14.85 11.70
CA GLY A 174 16.63 14.92 10.90
C GLY A 174 16.54 14.04 9.64
N LYS A 175 17.54 14.16 8.77
CA LYS A 175 17.55 13.48 7.47
C LYS A 175 18.88 12.76 7.22
N LEU A 176 18.81 11.52 6.75
CA LEU A 176 19.98 10.76 6.28
C LEU A 176 20.59 11.46 5.06
N HIS A 177 21.91 11.68 5.07
CA HIS A 177 22.60 12.31 3.94
C HIS A 177 22.45 11.49 2.65
N ARG A 178 22.28 12.19 1.51
CA ARG A 178 21.98 11.57 0.19
C ARG A 178 23.00 10.53 -0.26
N LYS A 179 24.28 10.68 0.12
CA LYS A 179 25.35 9.70 -0.17
C LYS A 179 24.99 8.33 0.40
N TYR A 180 24.60 8.31 1.67
CA TYR A 180 24.27 7.07 2.39
C TYR A 180 22.91 6.52 1.98
N ALA A 181 21.96 7.40 1.62
CA ALA A 181 20.68 7.00 1.02
C ALA A 181 20.88 6.23 -0.30
N TYR A 182 21.66 6.77 -1.25
CA TYR A 182 22.00 6.05 -2.48
C TYR A 182 22.75 4.75 -2.22
N LYS A 183 23.70 4.76 -1.28
CA LYS A 183 24.41 3.54 -0.88
C LYS A 183 23.46 2.44 -0.42
N ILE A 184 22.54 2.76 0.50
CA ILE A 184 21.54 1.79 0.99
C ILE A 184 20.73 1.25 -0.19
N LEU A 185 20.21 2.13 -1.05
CA LEU A 185 19.40 1.73 -2.20
C LEU A 185 20.13 0.78 -3.16
N PHE A 186 21.37 1.09 -3.53
CA PHE A 186 22.15 0.21 -4.42
C PHE A 186 22.53 -1.11 -3.74
N ASP A 187 22.83 -1.11 -2.45
CA ASP A 187 23.13 -2.33 -1.71
C ASP A 187 21.89 -3.23 -1.58
N VAL A 188 20.70 -2.67 -1.25
CA VAL A 188 19.46 -3.49 -1.20
C VAL A 188 19.03 -3.95 -2.59
N LYS A 189 19.25 -3.14 -3.63
CA LYS A 189 19.02 -3.55 -5.02
C LYS A 189 19.81 -4.82 -5.34
N LYS A 190 21.12 -4.81 -5.07
CA LYS A 190 22.02 -5.97 -5.27
C LYS A 190 21.58 -7.20 -4.49
N LEU A 191 21.07 -7.00 -3.28
CA LEU A 191 20.53 -8.07 -2.45
C LEU A 191 19.27 -8.65 -3.10
N PHE A 192 18.27 -7.82 -3.40
CA PHE A 192 16.97 -8.27 -3.91
C PHE A 192 17.06 -8.90 -5.30
N MET A 193 17.98 -8.47 -6.18
CA MET A 193 18.22 -9.12 -7.48
C MET A 193 18.56 -10.61 -7.35
N LYS A 194 19.16 -11.03 -6.24
CA LYS A 194 19.54 -12.44 -6.00
C LYS A 194 18.42 -13.27 -5.37
N MET A 195 17.34 -12.63 -4.93
CA MET A 195 16.25 -13.31 -4.23
C MET A 195 15.22 -13.86 -5.22
N PRO A 196 14.57 -14.99 -4.93
CA PRO A 196 13.43 -15.49 -5.70
C PRO A 196 12.17 -14.64 -5.44
N SER A 197 11.15 -14.81 -6.28
CA SER A 197 9.87 -14.11 -6.12
C SER A 197 9.03 -14.67 -4.96
N LEU A 198 9.21 -15.94 -4.61
CA LEU A 198 8.74 -16.55 -3.36
C LEU A 198 9.95 -16.99 -2.54
N VAL A 199 10.06 -16.49 -1.31
CA VAL A 199 11.16 -16.79 -0.40
C VAL A 199 10.72 -17.87 0.60
N ASP A 200 11.41 -19.00 0.59
CA ASP A 200 11.22 -20.03 1.62
C ASP A 200 12.00 -19.64 2.89
N VAL A 201 11.32 -19.60 4.03
CA VAL A 201 11.88 -19.22 5.33
C VAL A 201 11.81 -20.40 6.28
N VAL A 202 12.95 -20.79 6.85
CA VAL A 202 13.03 -21.81 7.91
C VAL A 202 13.07 -21.11 9.26
N ILE A 203 12.20 -21.54 10.17
CA ILE A 203 12.09 -21.06 11.55
C ILE A 203 12.28 -22.27 12.44
N GLU A 204 13.35 -22.28 13.23
CA GLU A 204 13.67 -23.39 14.14
C GLU A 204 12.60 -23.54 15.24
N ASP A 205 12.47 -24.74 15.80
CA ASP A 205 11.39 -25.11 16.73
C ASP A 205 11.26 -24.16 17.94
N ASP A 206 12.38 -23.66 18.44
CA ASP A 206 12.50 -22.75 19.58
C ASP A 206 12.59 -21.27 19.19
N GLU A 207 12.63 -20.96 17.89
CA GLU A 207 12.67 -19.59 17.39
C GLU A 207 11.26 -18.96 17.30
N LYS A 208 11.23 -17.65 17.58
CA LYS A 208 10.10 -16.76 17.35
C LYS A 208 10.23 -16.13 15.96
N PHE A 209 9.11 -15.88 15.29
CA PHE A 209 9.07 -15.11 14.05
C PHE A 209 7.93 -14.09 14.07
N THR A 210 8.21 -12.83 13.74
CA THR A 210 7.20 -11.77 13.76
C THR A 210 6.76 -11.41 12.34
N VAL A 211 5.45 -11.32 12.08
CA VAL A 211 4.87 -10.81 10.83
C VAL A 211 4.12 -9.51 11.12
N CYS A 212 4.53 -8.43 10.47
CA CYS A 212 3.84 -7.15 10.45
C CYS A 212 3.12 -6.97 9.10
N GLY A 213 1.97 -6.31 9.13
CA GLY A 213 1.27 -5.85 7.94
C GLY A 213 1.74 -4.47 7.49
N ASP A 214 0.81 -3.75 6.88
CA ASP A 214 1.01 -2.41 6.32
C ASP A 214 1.41 -1.42 7.43
N ILE A 215 2.34 -0.52 7.13
CA ILE A 215 2.76 0.55 8.05
C ILE A 215 2.60 1.95 7.46
N HIS A 216 2.47 2.08 6.13
CA HIS A 216 2.09 3.31 5.41
C HIS A 216 2.77 4.59 5.92
N GLY A 217 4.10 4.60 6.03
CA GLY A 217 4.84 5.79 6.44
C GLY A 217 4.52 6.30 7.85
N GLN A 218 3.99 5.46 8.75
CA GLN A 218 3.80 5.78 10.17
C GLN A 218 5.05 5.42 10.98
N PHE A 219 6.14 6.18 10.79
CA PHE A 219 7.45 5.89 11.38
C PHE A 219 7.44 5.77 12.91
N TYR A 220 6.66 6.60 13.59
CA TYR A 220 6.59 6.59 15.06
C TYR A 220 5.89 5.32 15.58
N ASP A 221 4.88 4.82 14.87
CA ASP A 221 4.25 3.54 15.19
C ASP A 221 5.17 2.35 14.85
N LEU A 222 5.96 2.44 13.77
CA LEU A 222 7.02 1.46 13.49
C LEU A 222 8.02 1.37 14.67
N MET A 223 8.40 2.51 15.25
CA MET A 223 9.24 2.52 16.45
C MET A 223 8.53 1.92 17.67
N ASN A 224 7.21 2.13 17.81
CA ASN A 224 6.41 1.51 18.85
C ASN A 224 6.38 -0.03 18.71
N ILE A 225 6.27 -0.56 17.49
CA ILE A 225 6.37 -2.02 17.23
C ILE A 225 7.70 -2.56 17.79
N PHE A 226 8.83 -1.90 17.49
CA PHE A 226 10.14 -2.33 17.98
C PHE A 226 10.31 -2.15 19.49
N GLN A 227 9.66 -1.16 20.09
CA GLN A 227 9.64 -0.98 21.54
C GLN A 227 8.84 -2.10 22.23
N LEU A 228 7.70 -2.50 21.66
CA LEU A 228 6.82 -3.53 22.22
C LEU A 228 7.38 -4.95 22.02
N ASN A 229 8.00 -5.21 20.88
CA ASN A 229 8.34 -6.57 20.43
C ASN A 229 9.86 -6.81 20.30
N GLY A 230 10.67 -5.81 20.64
CA GLY A 230 12.13 -5.82 20.49
C GLY A 230 12.56 -5.37 19.10
N PHE A 231 13.77 -4.84 18.98
CA PHE A 231 14.34 -4.51 17.68
C PHE A 231 14.62 -5.78 16.85
N PRO A 232 14.64 -5.67 15.52
CA PRO A 232 15.12 -6.74 14.65
C PRO A 232 16.54 -7.16 15.03
N SER A 233 16.77 -8.46 15.10
CA SER A 233 18.07 -9.05 15.42
C SER A 233 18.15 -10.48 14.88
N PRO A 234 19.30 -11.15 14.95
CA PRO A 234 19.41 -12.56 14.55
C PRO A 234 18.48 -13.50 15.34
N THR A 235 18.09 -13.12 16.55
CA THR A 235 17.21 -13.88 17.45
C THR A 235 15.78 -13.33 17.52
N ASN A 236 15.48 -12.23 16.83
CA ASN A 236 14.16 -11.63 16.75
C ASN A 236 13.84 -11.24 15.29
N PRO A 237 13.56 -12.22 14.43
CA PRO A 237 13.32 -11.99 13.01
C PRO A 237 11.94 -11.38 12.74
N TYR A 238 11.87 -10.61 11.66
CA TYR A 238 10.66 -9.91 11.21
C TYR A 238 10.40 -10.12 9.74
N LEU A 239 9.13 -10.19 9.36
CA LEU A 239 8.62 -10.01 8.01
C LEU A 239 7.66 -8.83 7.98
N PHE A 240 7.97 -7.80 7.19
CA PHE A 240 7.04 -6.72 6.87
C PHE A 240 6.35 -7.02 5.54
N ASN A 241 5.03 -7.18 5.56
CA ASN A 241 4.25 -7.72 4.45
C ASN A 241 3.67 -6.62 3.53
N GLY A 242 4.55 -5.83 2.93
CA GLY A 242 4.22 -4.78 1.97
C GLY A 242 3.68 -3.50 2.59
N ASP A 243 3.48 -2.50 1.74
CA ASP A 243 2.85 -1.22 2.05
C ASP A 243 3.56 -0.46 3.19
N PHE A 244 4.84 -0.22 2.93
CA PHE A 244 5.74 0.49 3.84
C PHE A 244 5.56 2.01 3.77
N VAL A 245 5.13 2.48 2.60
CA VAL A 245 5.11 3.88 2.20
C VAL A 245 3.71 4.33 1.77
N ASP A 246 3.64 5.59 1.33
CA ASP A 246 2.44 6.32 0.98
C ASP A 246 1.52 6.57 2.18
N ARG A 247 0.62 7.55 2.01
CA ARG A 247 -0.38 7.98 3.01
C ARG A 247 0.23 8.70 4.19
N GLY A 248 0.99 8.00 5.03
CA GLY A 248 1.75 8.62 6.10
C GLY A 248 2.88 9.48 5.54
N SER A 249 3.20 10.56 6.26
CA SER A 249 4.15 11.58 5.82
C SER A 249 5.59 11.36 6.31
N PHE A 250 5.87 10.15 6.82
CA PHE A 250 7.19 9.69 7.23
C PHE A 250 7.59 8.40 6.50
N SER A 251 7.19 8.29 5.22
CA SER A 251 7.45 7.11 4.39
C SER A 251 8.94 6.91 4.12
N VAL A 252 9.69 8.00 3.94
CA VAL A 252 11.14 7.98 3.74
C VAL A 252 11.85 7.40 4.96
N GLU A 253 11.46 7.80 6.16
CA GLU A 253 12.03 7.32 7.41
C GLU A 253 11.72 5.83 7.62
N CYS A 254 10.48 5.40 7.36
CA CYS A 254 10.10 4.00 7.37
C CYS A 254 10.97 3.18 6.43
N ILE A 255 10.99 3.50 5.12
CA ILE A 255 11.63 2.63 4.14
C ILE A 255 13.14 2.54 4.32
N PHE A 256 13.83 3.65 4.66
CA PHE A 256 15.26 3.59 4.92
C PHE A 256 15.59 2.80 6.18
N THR A 257 14.74 2.86 7.21
CA THR A 257 14.89 2.03 8.41
C THR A 257 14.74 0.54 8.07
N LEU A 258 13.70 0.16 7.31
CA LEU A 258 13.48 -1.22 6.89
C LEU A 258 14.61 -1.74 5.98
N PHE A 259 15.05 -0.95 5.01
CA PHE A 259 16.17 -1.32 4.13
C PHE A 259 17.49 -1.44 4.88
N ALA A 260 17.76 -0.57 5.85
CA ALA A 260 18.97 -0.67 6.64
C ALA A 260 18.95 -1.91 7.55
N PHE A 261 17.80 -2.27 8.15
CA PHE A 261 17.65 -3.57 8.84
C PHE A 261 17.78 -4.76 7.89
N LYS A 262 17.26 -4.66 6.65
CA LYS A 262 17.44 -5.71 5.63
C LYS A 262 18.91 -5.94 5.29
N LEU A 263 19.70 -4.87 5.20
CA LEU A 263 21.14 -4.97 4.96
C LEU A 263 21.91 -5.47 6.19
N LEU A 264 21.47 -5.12 7.39
CA LEU A 264 22.09 -5.55 8.64
C LEU A 264 21.83 -7.04 8.93
N TYR A 265 20.60 -7.50 8.69
CA TYR A 265 20.14 -8.87 8.98
C TYR A 265 19.47 -9.51 7.75
N PRO A 266 20.21 -9.77 6.66
CA PRO A 266 19.64 -10.19 5.38
C PRO A 266 18.85 -11.50 5.45
N ASP A 267 19.20 -12.40 6.36
CA ASP A 267 18.54 -13.71 6.52
C ASP A 267 17.56 -13.77 7.70
N LYS A 268 17.33 -12.65 8.39
CA LYS A 268 16.45 -12.55 9.56
C LYS A 268 15.46 -11.37 9.48
N PHE A 269 15.64 -10.47 8.52
CA PHE A 269 14.71 -9.40 8.20
C PHE A 269 14.16 -9.56 6.78
N PHE A 270 12.86 -9.70 6.66
CA PHE A 270 12.16 -10.06 5.43
C PHE A 270 11.15 -8.97 5.05
N MET A 271 10.95 -8.80 3.74
CA MET A 271 10.11 -7.75 3.18
C MET A 271 9.38 -8.30 1.95
N SER A 272 8.05 -8.31 1.98
CA SER A 272 7.23 -8.59 0.79
C SER A 272 6.87 -7.28 0.09
N ARG A 273 6.70 -7.31 -1.23
CA ARG A 273 6.12 -6.19 -1.98
C ARG A 273 4.63 -6.05 -1.66
N GLY A 274 4.16 -4.83 -1.40
CA GLY A 274 2.74 -4.47 -1.40
C GLY A 274 2.33 -3.73 -2.67
N ASN A 275 1.06 -3.37 -2.79
CA ASN A 275 0.60 -2.62 -3.96
C ASN A 275 1.13 -1.17 -3.95
N HIS A 276 1.43 -0.62 -2.78
CA HIS A 276 2.01 0.71 -2.64
C HIS A 276 3.51 0.77 -2.97
N GLU A 277 4.22 -0.35 -3.09
CA GLU A 277 5.56 -0.39 -3.70
C GLU A 277 5.48 -0.42 -5.25
N SER A 278 4.70 0.49 -5.81
CA SER A 278 4.49 0.67 -7.25
C SER A 278 4.47 2.15 -7.65
N GLN A 279 4.92 2.44 -8.86
CA GLN A 279 5.08 3.81 -9.37
C GLN A 279 3.76 4.58 -9.36
N THR A 280 2.66 3.93 -9.77
CA THR A 280 1.35 4.58 -9.87
C THR A 280 0.82 4.96 -8.49
N MET A 281 1.01 4.10 -7.49
CA MET A 281 0.61 4.42 -6.12
C MET A 281 1.47 5.56 -5.55
N ASN A 282 2.80 5.48 -5.70
CA ASN A 282 3.70 6.48 -5.15
C ASN A 282 3.50 7.89 -5.74
N GLN A 283 3.14 7.97 -7.02
CA GLN A 283 2.79 9.23 -7.69
C GLN A 283 1.54 9.89 -7.10
N MET A 284 0.62 9.09 -6.60
CA MET A 284 -0.70 9.53 -6.17
C MET A 284 -0.74 9.77 -4.66
N TYR A 285 -0.13 8.89 -3.87
CA TYR A 285 -0.34 8.77 -2.43
C TYR A 285 0.80 9.28 -1.56
N GLY A 286 1.79 9.94 -2.15
CA GLY A 286 2.70 10.84 -1.43
C GLY A 286 4.16 10.45 -1.43
N PHE A 287 4.51 9.18 -1.60
CA PHE A 287 5.91 8.75 -1.51
C PHE A 287 6.80 9.41 -2.56
N GLU A 288 6.34 9.53 -3.81
CA GLU A 288 7.12 10.25 -4.85
C GLU A 288 7.33 11.71 -4.45
N GLY A 289 6.29 12.37 -3.95
CA GLY A 289 6.37 13.76 -3.51
C GLY A 289 7.31 13.93 -2.31
N GLU A 290 7.26 13.00 -1.37
CA GLU A 290 8.09 13.01 -0.16
C GLU A 290 9.57 12.80 -0.51
N VAL A 291 9.89 11.83 -1.38
CA VAL A 291 11.25 11.60 -1.86
C VAL A 291 11.77 12.81 -2.65
N LYS A 292 10.95 13.46 -3.48
CA LYS A 292 11.35 14.68 -4.20
C LYS A 292 11.59 15.85 -3.26
N ALA A 293 10.79 15.98 -2.20
CA ALA A 293 10.93 17.04 -1.20
C ALA A 293 12.17 16.83 -0.31
N LYS A 294 12.42 15.59 0.14
CA LYS A 294 13.54 15.27 1.03
C LYS A 294 14.85 15.04 0.27
N TYR A 295 14.79 14.57 -0.98
CA TYR A 295 15.94 14.23 -1.81
C TYR A 295 15.84 14.81 -3.23
N SER A 296 15.48 13.98 -4.23
CA SER A 296 15.56 14.34 -5.64
C SER A 296 14.75 13.41 -6.53
N GLY A 297 14.42 13.87 -7.75
CA GLY A 297 13.75 13.05 -8.77
C GLY A 297 14.48 11.75 -9.13
N PRO A 298 15.80 11.75 -9.39
CA PRO A 298 16.55 10.51 -9.67
C PRO A 298 16.45 9.47 -8.56
N MET A 299 16.34 9.89 -7.29
CA MET A 299 16.17 8.94 -6.19
C MET A 299 14.82 8.21 -6.24
N VAL A 300 13.76 8.84 -6.75
CA VAL A 300 12.45 8.19 -6.99
C VAL A 300 12.59 7.04 -7.99
N GLU A 301 13.35 7.26 -9.06
CA GLU A 301 13.60 6.25 -10.08
C GLU A 301 14.38 5.07 -9.49
N VAL A 302 15.40 5.32 -8.65
CA VAL A 302 16.13 4.24 -7.95
C VAL A 302 15.22 3.47 -7.00
N PHE A 303 14.37 4.15 -6.22
CA PHE A 303 13.36 3.47 -5.39
C PHE A 303 12.45 2.57 -6.23
N THR A 304 12.00 3.04 -7.39
CA THR A 304 11.15 2.27 -8.30
C THR A 304 11.87 1.01 -8.80
N GLU A 305 13.15 1.11 -9.17
CA GLU A 305 13.98 -0.04 -9.54
C GLU A 305 14.10 -1.05 -8.38
N VAL A 306 14.31 -0.57 -7.15
CA VAL A 306 14.41 -1.42 -5.94
C VAL A 306 13.08 -2.12 -5.64
N TYR A 307 11.97 -1.38 -5.67
CA TYR A 307 10.64 -1.92 -5.40
C TYR A 307 10.22 -2.99 -6.40
N ASN A 308 10.63 -2.87 -7.66
CA ASN A 308 10.41 -3.92 -8.65
C ASN A 308 11.08 -5.24 -8.28
N LEU A 309 12.13 -5.22 -7.47
CA LEU A 309 12.89 -6.40 -7.08
C LEU A 309 12.46 -7.02 -5.75
N LEU A 310 11.57 -6.37 -4.99
CA LEU A 310 11.05 -6.91 -3.73
C LEU A 310 10.35 -8.27 -3.97
N PRO A 311 10.63 -9.31 -3.16
CA PRO A 311 9.89 -10.58 -3.23
C PRO A 311 8.38 -10.38 -3.10
N LEU A 312 7.59 -11.24 -3.75
CA LEU A 312 6.13 -11.11 -3.76
C LEU A 312 5.45 -11.88 -2.62
N ALA A 313 6.10 -12.92 -2.10
CA ALA A 313 5.57 -13.74 -1.02
C ALA A 313 6.68 -14.45 -0.23
N HIS A 314 6.34 -14.94 0.96
CA HIS A 314 7.21 -15.74 1.82
C HIS A 314 6.49 -17.01 2.27
N CYS A 315 7.15 -18.17 2.21
CA CYS A 315 6.61 -19.44 2.70
C CYS A 315 7.36 -19.88 3.96
N LEU A 316 6.70 -19.80 5.12
CA LEU A 316 7.27 -20.11 6.42
C LEU A 316 7.14 -21.62 6.69
N ASN A 317 8.27 -22.30 6.91
CA ASN A 317 8.36 -23.74 7.20
C ASN A 317 7.55 -24.62 6.22
N LYS A 318 7.37 -24.16 4.97
CA LYS A 318 6.53 -24.80 3.94
C LYS A 318 5.08 -25.06 4.36
N ARG A 319 4.58 -24.30 5.34
CA ARG A 319 3.26 -24.49 5.97
C ARG A 319 2.40 -23.23 5.95
N VAL A 320 2.99 -22.05 6.07
CA VAL A 320 2.26 -20.78 6.08
C VAL A 320 2.74 -19.92 4.91
N LEU A 321 1.81 -19.48 4.05
CA LEU A 321 2.14 -18.56 2.96
C LEU A 321 1.76 -17.13 3.37
N VAL A 322 2.69 -16.21 3.20
CA VAL A 322 2.49 -14.78 3.47
C VAL A 322 2.62 -13.97 2.18
N MET A 323 1.59 -13.21 1.83
CA MET A 323 1.59 -12.25 0.71
C MET A 323 0.80 -11.01 1.10
N HIS A 324 1.02 -9.87 0.44
CA HIS A 324 0.33 -8.64 0.82
C HIS A 324 -1.19 -8.69 0.55
N GLY A 325 -1.59 -8.92 -0.70
CA GLY A 325 -2.98 -8.98 -1.16
C GLY A 325 -3.63 -10.32 -0.87
N GLY A 326 -3.61 -11.28 -1.80
CA GLY A 326 -4.26 -12.56 -1.55
C GLY A 326 -4.12 -13.59 -2.67
N LEU A 327 -5.16 -14.42 -2.82
CA LEU A 327 -5.17 -15.56 -3.74
C LEU A 327 -5.69 -15.19 -5.13
N PHE A 328 -5.67 -16.18 -6.01
CA PHE A 328 -5.66 -15.97 -7.46
C PHE A 328 -7.04 -16.07 -8.11
N SER A 329 -7.16 -15.36 -9.23
CA SER A 329 -8.28 -15.38 -10.17
C SER A 329 -8.52 -16.75 -10.84
N LYS A 330 -7.56 -17.68 -10.76
CA LYS A 330 -7.64 -19.04 -11.32
C LYS A 330 -7.22 -20.11 -10.31
N ASP A 331 -7.75 -21.31 -10.48
CA ASP A 331 -7.38 -22.49 -9.69
C ASP A 331 -6.08 -23.14 -10.19
N GLY A 332 -5.53 -24.08 -9.41
CA GLY A 332 -4.34 -24.85 -9.77
C GLY A 332 -3.02 -24.06 -9.72
N VAL A 333 -3.01 -22.87 -9.12
CA VAL A 333 -1.78 -22.10 -8.90
C VAL A 333 -0.95 -22.79 -7.81
N THR A 334 0.31 -23.03 -8.11
CA THR A 334 1.27 -23.67 -7.21
C THR A 334 2.29 -22.67 -6.65
N LEU A 335 2.97 -23.03 -5.57
CA LEU A 335 4.12 -22.27 -5.06
C LEU A 335 5.22 -22.07 -6.12
N ASP A 336 5.43 -23.04 -7.01
CA ASP A 336 6.39 -22.91 -8.10
C ASP A 336 5.95 -21.87 -9.14
N ASN A 337 4.64 -21.74 -9.40
CA ASN A 337 4.15 -20.66 -10.25
C ASN A 337 4.46 -19.28 -9.65
N ILE A 338 4.44 -19.14 -8.32
CA ILE A 338 4.82 -17.90 -7.64
C ILE A 338 6.33 -17.66 -7.74
N ARG A 339 7.16 -18.70 -7.52
CA ARG A 339 8.63 -18.62 -7.67
C ARG A 339 9.06 -18.15 -9.05
N SER A 340 8.34 -18.59 -10.10
CA SER A 340 8.63 -18.27 -11.49
C SER A 340 8.09 -16.93 -11.99
N ILE A 341 7.47 -16.10 -11.14
CA ILE A 341 7.01 -14.77 -11.56
C ILE A 341 8.23 -13.87 -11.84
N GLU A 342 8.32 -13.34 -13.06
CA GLU A 342 9.23 -12.26 -13.43
C GLU A 342 8.78 -10.95 -12.77
N ARG A 343 9.25 -10.69 -11.55
CA ARG A 343 8.72 -9.60 -10.71
C ARG A 343 9.32 -8.23 -10.99
N ASN A 344 10.46 -8.16 -11.69
CA ASN A 344 11.22 -6.92 -11.94
C ASN A 344 10.54 -6.01 -12.97
N GLN A 345 9.31 -5.59 -12.66
CA GLN A 345 8.45 -4.74 -13.46
C GLN A 345 7.41 -4.07 -12.57
N GLN A 346 6.69 -3.09 -13.12
CA GLN A 346 5.47 -2.61 -12.47
C GLN A 346 4.41 -3.72 -12.44
N PRO A 347 3.56 -3.78 -11.39
CA PRO A 347 2.48 -4.76 -11.35
C PRO A 347 1.58 -4.65 -12.59
N PRO A 348 1.29 -5.77 -13.28
CA PRO A 348 0.35 -5.76 -14.40
C PRO A 348 -1.09 -5.51 -13.92
N GLU A 349 -1.98 -5.19 -14.87
CA GLU A 349 -3.42 -5.00 -14.58
C GLU A 349 -4.14 -6.31 -14.23
N GLU A 350 -3.58 -7.47 -14.59
CA GLU A 350 -4.13 -8.80 -14.33
C GLU A 350 -3.02 -9.86 -14.14
N GLY A 351 -3.39 -11.05 -13.66
CA GLY A 351 -2.49 -12.19 -13.51
C GLY A 351 -1.90 -12.35 -12.10
N LEU A 352 -1.02 -13.34 -11.92
CA LEU A 352 -0.59 -13.79 -10.59
C LEU A 352 0.05 -12.69 -9.74
N MET A 353 0.90 -11.86 -10.34
CA MET A 353 1.54 -10.74 -9.64
C MET A 353 0.52 -9.68 -9.22
N CYS A 354 -0.49 -9.41 -10.05
CA CYS A 354 -1.58 -8.50 -9.71
C CYS A 354 -2.38 -9.06 -8.52
N ASP A 355 -2.79 -10.33 -8.62
CA ASP A 355 -3.61 -10.98 -7.61
C ASP A 355 -2.92 -11.04 -6.23
N LEU A 356 -1.62 -11.34 -6.19
CA LEU A 356 -0.82 -11.37 -4.96
C LEU A 356 -0.75 -10.02 -4.24
N LEU A 357 -0.90 -8.92 -4.96
CA LEU A 357 -0.78 -7.56 -4.43
C LEU A 357 -2.15 -6.90 -4.18
N TRP A 358 -3.22 -7.34 -4.84
CA TRP A 358 -4.49 -6.59 -4.86
C TRP A 358 -5.74 -7.37 -4.45
N SER A 359 -5.66 -8.70 -4.33
CA SER A 359 -6.87 -9.50 -4.05
C SER A 359 -7.29 -9.43 -2.60
N ASP A 360 -8.59 -9.49 -2.36
CA ASP A 360 -9.19 -9.49 -1.01
C ASP A 360 -10.00 -10.77 -0.75
N PRO A 361 -10.05 -11.28 0.50
CA PRO A 361 -10.99 -12.33 0.86
C PRO A 361 -12.45 -11.85 0.78
N GLN A 362 -13.38 -12.76 0.53
CA GLN A 362 -14.82 -12.53 0.67
C GLN A 362 -15.49 -13.63 1.49
N PRO A 363 -16.55 -13.33 2.27
CA PRO A 363 -17.23 -14.35 3.07
C PRO A 363 -17.92 -15.45 2.24
N ALA A 364 -18.44 -15.09 1.07
CA ALA A 364 -19.15 -16.02 0.18
C ALA A 364 -18.19 -16.89 -0.62
N GLU A 365 -18.59 -18.12 -0.93
CA GLU A 365 -17.83 -19.00 -1.82
C GLU A 365 -17.68 -18.42 -3.23
N GLY A 366 -16.66 -18.91 -3.95
CA GLY A 366 -16.35 -18.54 -5.32
C GLY A 366 -15.46 -17.30 -5.42
N ARG A 367 -15.60 -16.59 -6.54
CA ARG A 367 -14.82 -15.39 -6.86
C ARG A 367 -15.76 -14.27 -7.33
N SER A 368 -15.42 -13.03 -7.00
CA SER A 368 -16.14 -11.85 -7.46
C SER A 368 -15.18 -10.79 -7.98
N PRO A 369 -15.64 -9.83 -8.80
CA PRO A 369 -14.86 -8.66 -9.14
C PRO A 369 -14.39 -7.92 -7.87
N SER A 370 -13.14 -7.46 -7.85
CA SER A 370 -12.60 -6.72 -6.71
C SER A 370 -13.36 -5.40 -6.49
N LYS A 371 -13.66 -5.09 -5.23
CA LYS A 371 -14.20 -3.79 -4.81
C LYS A 371 -13.22 -2.66 -5.12
N ARG A 372 -11.93 -2.97 -5.26
CA ARG A 372 -10.86 -2.03 -5.62
C ARG A 372 -10.78 -1.75 -7.12
N GLY A 373 -11.49 -2.51 -7.96
CA GLY A 373 -11.46 -2.38 -9.41
C GLY A 373 -10.20 -2.94 -10.09
N VAL A 374 -9.34 -3.63 -9.32
CA VAL A 374 -8.14 -4.36 -9.74
C VAL A 374 -7.97 -5.59 -8.83
N GLY A 375 -7.48 -6.72 -9.36
CA GLY A 375 -7.50 -8.01 -8.67
C GLY A 375 -8.89 -8.63 -8.57
N ILE A 376 -9.06 -9.58 -7.64
CA ILE A 376 -10.33 -10.28 -7.41
C ILE A 376 -10.70 -10.32 -5.93
N GLN A 377 -11.95 -10.69 -5.64
CA GLN A 377 -12.32 -11.23 -4.34
C GLN A 377 -12.37 -12.76 -4.40
N PHE A 378 -11.89 -13.45 -3.36
CA PHE A 378 -11.86 -14.92 -3.30
C PHE A 378 -12.50 -15.46 -2.02
N GLY A 379 -13.30 -16.53 -2.15
CA GLY A 379 -14.04 -17.15 -1.06
C GLY A 379 -13.28 -18.22 -0.26
N PRO A 380 -13.91 -18.78 0.79
CA PRO A 380 -13.32 -19.82 1.62
C PRO A 380 -12.96 -21.11 0.86
N ASP A 381 -13.74 -21.46 -0.15
CA ASP A 381 -13.51 -22.60 -1.05
C ASP A 381 -12.21 -22.44 -1.85
N VAL A 382 -11.94 -21.23 -2.37
CA VAL A 382 -10.69 -20.91 -3.08
C VAL A 382 -9.49 -21.05 -2.14
N THR A 383 -9.60 -20.52 -0.91
CA THR A 383 -8.53 -20.67 0.09
C THR A 383 -8.30 -22.13 0.44
N LYS A 384 -9.35 -22.91 0.73
CA LYS A 384 -9.23 -24.33 1.07
C LYS A 384 -8.59 -25.15 -0.06
N ALA A 385 -8.98 -24.91 -1.31
CA ALA A 385 -8.42 -25.59 -2.46
C ALA A 385 -6.93 -25.29 -2.63
N PHE A 386 -6.55 -24.00 -2.63
CA PHE A 386 -5.14 -23.61 -2.78
C PHE A 386 -4.25 -24.18 -1.68
N LEU A 387 -4.70 -24.11 -0.42
CA LEU A 387 -3.95 -24.64 0.72
C LEU A 387 -3.75 -26.16 0.61
N LYS A 388 -4.81 -26.89 0.26
CA LYS A 388 -4.75 -28.34 0.07
C LYS A 388 -3.78 -28.72 -1.05
N ASP A 389 -3.88 -28.06 -2.20
CA ASP A 389 -3.07 -28.38 -3.39
C ASP A 389 -1.58 -28.07 -3.18
N ASN A 390 -1.25 -27.15 -2.27
CA ASN A 390 0.11 -26.74 -1.96
C ASN A 390 0.62 -27.27 -0.61
N ASN A 391 -0.15 -28.13 0.08
CA ASN A 391 0.17 -28.66 1.40
C ASN A 391 0.52 -27.57 2.44
N LEU A 392 -0.33 -26.54 2.50
CA LEU A 392 -0.23 -25.42 3.44
C LEU A 392 -1.33 -25.49 4.50
N ASP A 393 -1.08 -24.91 5.65
CA ASP A 393 -2.01 -24.85 6.77
C ASP A 393 -2.98 -23.68 6.67
N TYR A 394 -2.46 -22.47 6.37
CA TYR A 394 -3.22 -21.23 6.23
C TYR A 394 -2.37 -20.15 5.52
N ILE A 395 -3.01 -19.03 5.16
CA ILE A 395 -2.34 -17.83 4.63
C ILE A 395 -2.40 -16.66 5.61
N ILE A 396 -1.36 -15.83 5.60
CA ILE A 396 -1.33 -14.50 6.24
C ILE A 396 -1.27 -13.46 5.14
N ARG A 397 -2.12 -12.43 5.24
CA ARG A 397 -2.14 -11.29 4.34
C ARG A 397 -2.38 -9.98 5.08
N SER A 398 -2.33 -8.84 4.37
CA SER A 398 -2.43 -7.51 4.98
C SER A 398 -3.48 -6.65 4.28
N HIS A 399 -3.13 -5.53 3.60
CA HIS A 399 -3.89 -4.81 2.56
C HIS A 399 -5.28 -4.22 2.92
N GLU A 400 -5.93 -4.68 3.99
CA GLU A 400 -7.21 -4.17 4.49
C GLU A 400 -7.06 -3.75 5.95
N VAL A 401 -7.46 -2.50 6.22
CA VAL A 401 -7.59 -1.98 7.59
C VAL A 401 -8.58 -2.84 8.37
N LYS A 402 -8.22 -3.24 9.59
CA LYS A 402 -9.10 -3.97 10.52
C LYS A 402 -9.23 -3.21 11.84
N PRO A 403 -10.43 -3.12 12.44
CA PRO A 403 -10.64 -2.37 13.69
C PRO A 403 -9.68 -2.76 14.83
N ASP A 404 -9.45 -4.06 15.03
CA ASP A 404 -8.51 -4.57 16.04
C ASP A 404 -7.10 -4.85 15.48
N GLY A 405 -6.79 -4.37 14.28
CA GLY A 405 -5.51 -4.59 13.60
C GLY A 405 -5.35 -5.98 12.98
N TYR A 406 -6.28 -6.92 13.20
CA TYR A 406 -6.29 -8.22 12.54
C TYR A 406 -7.71 -8.78 12.36
N GLU A 407 -7.86 -9.81 11.52
CA GLU A 407 -9.11 -10.57 11.36
C GLU A 407 -8.81 -12.00 10.89
N GLU A 408 -9.47 -13.00 11.47
CA GLU A 408 -9.44 -14.38 10.97
C GLU A 408 -10.66 -14.66 10.08
N GLY A 409 -10.40 -14.89 8.79
CA GLY A 409 -11.39 -15.27 7.79
C GLY A 409 -11.27 -16.72 7.35
N HIS A 410 -12.29 -17.18 6.61
CA HIS A 410 -12.32 -18.48 5.93
C HIS A 410 -12.03 -19.67 6.87
N ASP A 411 -12.71 -19.73 8.02
CA ASP A 411 -12.52 -20.77 9.04
C ASP A 411 -11.09 -20.81 9.61
N GLY A 412 -10.48 -19.64 9.82
CA GLY A 412 -9.11 -19.49 10.34
C GLY A 412 -8.01 -19.81 9.31
N LYS A 413 -8.36 -19.89 8.02
CA LYS A 413 -7.44 -20.22 6.93
C LYS A 413 -6.89 -19.01 6.18
N CYS A 414 -7.51 -17.84 6.34
CA CYS A 414 -7.05 -16.58 5.77
C CYS A 414 -7.00 -15.51 6.86
N ILE A 415 -5.80 -15.14 7.28
CA ILE A 415 -5.60 -14.17 8.37
C ILE A 415 -5.18 -12.83 7.76
N THR A 416 -5.87 -11.76 8.13
CA THR A 416 -5.47 -10.40 7.81
C THR A 416 -4.76 -9.77 9.01
N VAL A 417 -3.60 -9.14 8.81
CA VAL A 417 -2.86 -8.35 9.82
C VAL A 417 -2.53 -6.96 9.26
N PHE A 418 -2.71 -5.92 10.07
CA PHE A 418 -2.54 -4.53 9.68
C PHE A 418 -1.82 -3.76 10.78
N SER A 419 -0.69 -3.13 10.47
CA SER A 419 0.26 -2.59 11.47
C SER A 419 0.30 -1.05 11.52
N ALA A 420 -0.65 -0.37 10.88
CA ALA A 420 -0.83 1.09 10.96
C ALA A 420 -2.02 1.44 11.87
N PRO A 421 -1.81 1.64 13.19
CA PRO A 421 -2.86 2.07 14.09
C PRO A 421 -3.34 3.49 13.76
N ASN A 422 -4.59 3.81 14.06
CA ASN A 422 -5.25 5.07 13.74
C ASN A 422 -4.93 5.54 12.30
N TYR A 423 -5.13 4.64 11.34
CA TYR A 423 -4.66 4.84 9.97
C TYR A 423 -5.09 6.19 9.40
N CYS A 424 -4.12 6.91 8.81
CA CYS A 424 -4.30 8.28 8.29
C CYS A 424 -4.88 9.26 9.33
N ASP A 425 -4.53 9.11 10.60
CA ASP A 425 -4.95 9.92 11.74
C ASP A 425 -6.47 10.04 11.95
N THR A 426 -7.25 9.15 11.32
CA THR A 426 -8.72 9.32 11.21
C THR A 426 -9.52 8.05 11.43
N MET A 427 -8.94 6.88 11.14
CA MET A 427 -9.70 5.62 11.17
C MET A 427 -9.94 5.07 12.58
N GLY A 428 -9.11 5.43 13.57
CA GLY A 428 -9.25 4.98 14.96
C GLY A 428 -9.10 3.47 15.19
N ASN A 429 -8.58 2.73 14.21
CA ASN A 429 -8.29 1.31 14.34
C ASN A 429 -7.04 1.07 15.21
N LYS A 430 -6.93 -0.13 15.78
CA LYS A 430 -5.65 -0.62 16.34
C LYS A 430 -4.73 -1.10 15.22
N GLY A 431 -3.45 -1.16 15.54
CA GLY A 431 -2.45 -1.92 14.80
C GLY A 431 -2.26 -3.29 15.44
N ALA A 432 -1.79 -4.27 14.67
CA ALA A 432 -1.38 -5.56 15.20
C ALA A 432 -0.14 -6.09 14.48
N PHE A 433 0.57 -7.00 15.15
CA PHE A 433 1.54 -7.91 14.55
C PHE A 433 1.29 -9.34 15.04
N ILE A 434 1.73 -10.32 14.25
CA ILE A 434 1.61 -11.74 14.57
C ILE A 434 2.97 -12.25 15.02
N THR A 435 3.02 -12.97 16.14
CA THR A 435 4.17 -13.78 16.54
C THR A 435 3.86 -15.25 16.33
N LEU A 436 4.81 -15.96 15.71
CA LEU A 436 4.78 -17.39 15.46
C LEU A 436 5.93 -18.04 16.21
N ASN A 437 5.73 -19.27 16.68
CA ASN A 437 6.80 -20.15 17.13
C ASN A 437 7.06 -21.21 16.05
N GLY A 438 8.33 -21.50 15.73
CA GLY A 438 8.69 -22.39 14.62
C GLY A 438 8.11 -23.80 14.69
N LYS A 439 7.94 -24.35 15.90
CA LYS A 439 7.38 -25.69 16.11
C LYS A 439 5.90 -25.79 15.75
N THR A 440 5.10 -24.82 16.20
CA THR A 440 3.64 -24.89 16.05
C THR A 440 3.13 -24.09 14.86
N LEU A 441 3.79 -22.98 14.54
CA LEU A 441 3.33 -21.93 13.63
C LEU A 441 1.90 -21.48 13.94
N LYS A 442 1.50 -21.50 15.22
CA LYS A 442 0.22 -20.95 15.63
C LYS A 442 0.33 -19.42 15.69
N PRO A 443 -0.60 -18.66 15.08
CA PRO A 443 -0.59 -17.20 15.16
C PRO A 443 -0.95 -16.73 16.57
N GLU A 444 -0.11 -15.87 17.13
CA GLU A 444 -0.39 -15.11 18.35
C GLU A 444 -0.43 -13.61 18.00
N TYR A 445 -1.55 -12.95 18.28
CA TYR A 445 -1.76 -11.56 17.92
C TYR A 445 -1.40 -10.64 19.08
N THR A 446 -0.59 -9.61 18.80
CA THR A 446 -0.40 -8.49 19.71
C THR A 446 -0.96 -7.23 19.07
N THR A 447 -1.95 -6.62 19.71
CA THR A 447 -2.60 -5.38 19.26
C THR A 447 -2.06 -4.17 20.01
N TYR A 448 -1.97 -3.02 19.36
CA TYR A 448 -1.49 -1.77 19.95
C TYR A 448 -2.20 -0.55 19.37
N GLU A 449 -2.21 0.52 20.16
CA GLU A 449 -2.77 1.82 19.78
C GLU A 449 -1.70 2.70 19.11
N ALA A 450 -2.14 3.75 18.43
CA ALA A 450 -1.26 4.72 17.79
C ALA A 450 -0.49 5.55 18.83
N VAL A 451 0.72 5.96 18.48
CA VAL A 451 1.54 6.85 19.31
C VAL A 451 1.60 8.28 18.74
N PRO A 452 1.90 9.29 19.57
CA PRO A 452 2.08 10.65 19.08
C PRO A 452 3.22 10.77 18.06
N HIS A 453 3.03 11.62 17.06
CA HIS A 453 4.02 11.98 16.04
C HIS A 453 4.04 13.50 15.80
N PRO A 454 5.08 14.06 15.14
CA PRO A 454 5.12 15.47 14.74
C PRO A 454 3.92 15.87 13.88
N ASN A 455 3.60 17.16 13.91
CA ASN A 455 2.42 17.71 13.26
C ASN A 455 2.59 17.87 11.73
N VAL A 456 2.78 16.75 11.05
CA VAL A 456 2.76 16.63 9.60
C VAL A 456 1.56 15.80 9.22
N LYS A 457 0.58 16.41 8.55
CA LYS A 457 -0.67 15.74 8.19
C LYS A 457 -0.39 14.56 7.25
N PRO A 458 -1.21 13.48 7.28
CA PRO A 458 -1.20 12.47 6.25
C PRO A 458 -1.38 13.10 4.86
N MET A 459 -0.77 12.49 3.85
CA MET A 459 -0.85 12.92 2.45
C MET A 459 -0.30 14.33 2.20
N ALA A 460 0.57 14.86 3.08
CA ALA A 460 1.16 16.19 2.93
C ALA A 460 1.95 16.37 1.61
N TYR A 461 2.48 15.26 1.08
CA TYR A 461 3.26 15.22 -0.16
C TYR A 461 2.51 14.60 -1.34
N ALA A 462 1.26 14.22 -1.16
CA ALA A 462 0.45 13.59 -2.20
C ALA A 462 0.06 14.56 -3.31
N ASN A 463 -0.38 14.00 -4.45
CA ASN A 463 -0.83 14.81 -5.57
C ASN A 463 -2.02 15.69 -5.15
N SER A 464 -1.97 16.98 -5.47
CA SER A 464 -3.03 17.94 -5.16
C SER A 464 -4.39 17.53 -5.73
N LEU A 465 -4.43 16.76 -6.82
CA LEU A 465 -5.64 16.13 -7.36
C LEU A 465 -6.36 15.24 -6.34
N PHE A 466 -5.65 14.52 -5.48
CA PHE A 466 -6.26 13.67 -4.46
C PHE A 466 -6.82 14.50 -3.29
N ASN A 467 -6.16 15.60 -2.94
CA ASN A 467 -6.71 16.59 -2.01
C ASN A 467 -8.00 17.22 -2.56
N LEU A 468 -8.15 17.32 -3.88
CA LEU A 468 -9.37 17.76 -4.57
C LEU A 468 -10.47 16.67 -4.64
N LEU A 469 -10.16 15.40 -4.34
CA LEU A 469 -11.16 14.32 -4.20
C LEU A 469 -11.91 14.39 -2.85
N SER A 470 -11.54 15.33 -1.97
CA SER A 470 -12.15 15.50 -0.65
C SER A 470 -13.43 16.35 -0.63
N PHE A 471 -13.95 16.76 -1.79
CA PHE A 471 -15.17 17.57 -1.93
C PHE A 471 -16.38 16.76 -2.39
#